data_AF-T2FDN5-F1
#
_entry.id   AF-T2FDN5-F1
#
_cell.length_a   1.000
_cell.length_b   1.000
_cell.length_c   1.000
_cell.angle_alpha   90.00
_cell.angle_beta   90.00
_cell.angle_gamma   90.00
#
_symmetry.space_group_name_H-M   'P 1'
#
loop_
_entity.id
_entity.type
_entity.pdbx_description
1 polymer ?
#
loop_
_entity_poly.entity_id
_entity_poly.type
_entity_poly.pdbx_seq_one_letter_code
_entity_poly.pdbx_strand_id
1 'polypeptide(L)'
;IVELYEGELVTSDLNELHRKVIYRNNTLIEFLSGSEFTPEGLIVCQKRPIQEAVDAPIDNGIRGQPTRDINNRPYKSFSEVIEGKEGRFRENLLGKRVDYFGRFVIVVGPSLSLHQCGLPREMSIELFQAFVIRNLIGRHLARNLRAAKIMIQKKEPVIWEVLQ
;
A
#
# COMPACT_ATOMS: atom_id res chain seq x y z
N ILE A 1 -6.11 -8.41 -7.37
CA ILE A 1 -7.23 -9.18 -6.80
C ILE A 1 -6.69 -9.87 -5.58
N VAL A 2 -7.33 -9.68 -4.44
CA VAL A 2 -6.94 -10.28 -3.16
C VAL A 2 -8.17 -10.98 -2.60
N GLU A 3 -8.02 -12.22 -2.17
CA GLU A 3 -9.08 -12.97 -1.50
C GLU A 3 -9.03 -12.71 0.00
N LEU A 4 -10.19 -12.38 0.59
CA LEU A 4 -10.36 -12.22 2.03
C LEU A 4 -10.61 -13.58 2.69
N TYR A 5 -10.40 -13.65 4.00
CA TYR A 5 -10.57 -14.87 4.79
C TYR A 5 -11.96 -15.52 4.67
N GLU A 6 -12.98 -14.77 4.24
CA GLU A 6 -14.36 -15.24 4.07
C GLU A 6 -14.71 -15.64 2.62
N GLY A 7 -13.70 -15.71 1.72
CA GLY A 7 -13.90 -16.05 0.30
C GLY A 7 -14.39 -14.87 -0.56
N GLU A 8 -14.56 -13.68 0.03
CA GLU A 8 -14.83 -12.46 -0.72
C GLU A 8 -13.59 -12.01 -1.51
N LEU A 9 -13.77 -11.70 -2.79
CA LEU A 9 -12.70 -11.18 -3.65
C LEU A 9 -12.74 -9.66 -3.69
N VAL A 10 -11.65 -9.03 -3.27
CA VAL A 10 -11.45 -7.58 -3.42
C VAL A 10 -10.61 -7.32 -4.67
N THR A 11 -11.20 -6.58 -5.62
CA THR A 11 -10.54 -6.14 -6.84
C THR A 11 -10.17 -4.65 -6.74
N SER A 12 -9.14 -4.24 -7.49
CA SER A 12 -8.80 -2.82 -7.60
C SER A 12 -9.75 -2.13 -8.57
N ASP A 13 -10.12 -0.87 -8.30
CA ASP A 13 -10.94 -0.04 -9.17
C ASP A 13 -10.46 -0.04 -10.64
N LEU A 14 -9.13 -0.01 -10.86
CA LEU A 14 -8.52 -0.11 -12.20
C LEU A 14 -8.88 -1.40 -12.95
N ASN A 15 -9.08 -2.52 -12.25
CA ASN A 15 -9.44 -3.78 -12.90
C ASN A 15 -10.86 -3.71 -13.47
N GLU A 16 -11.80 -3.08 -12.77
CA GLU A 16 -13.16 -2.88 -13.28
C GLU A 16 -13.17 -1.93 -14.47
N LEU A 17 -12.35 -0.88 -14.45
CA LEU A 17 -12.18 0.03 -15.58
C LEU A 17 -11.59 -0.71 -16.80
N HIS A 18 -10.52 -1.51 -16.62
CA HIS A 18 -9.95 -2.32 -17.70
C HIS A 18 -10.92 -3.39 -18.23
N ARG A 19 -11.70 -4.03 -17.35
CA ARG A 19 -12.74 -4.99 -17.75
C ARG A 19 -13.77 -4.34 -18.66
N LYS A 20 -14.19 -3.11 -18.36
CA LYS A 20 -15.11 -2.34 -19.22
C LYS A 20 -14.51 -2.05 -20.60
N VAL A 21 -13.22 -1.68 -20.67
CA VAL A 21 -12.52 -1.49 -21.96
C VAL A 21 -12.53 -2.77 -22.78
N ILE A 22 -12.10 -3.89 -22.19
CA ILE A 22 -12.04 -5.18 -22.89
C ILE A 22 -13.43 -5.59 -23.38
N TYR A 23 -14.45 -5.45 -22.53
CA TYR A 23 -15.81 -5.78 -22.89
C TYR A 23 -16.30 -4.94 -24.09
N ARG A 24 -16.15 -3.62 -24.04
CA ARG A 24 -16.56 -2.73 -25.15
C ARG A 24 -15.79 -3.00 -26.44
N ASN A 25 -14.50 -3.32 -26.32
CA ASN A 25 -13.67 -3.69 -27.47
C ASN A 25 -14.14 -4.97 -28.14
N ASN A 26 -14.39 -6.02 -27.36
CA ASN A 26 -14.85 -7.29 -27.89
C ASN A 26 -16.24 -7.15 -28.52
N THR A 27 -17.16 -6.39 -27.90
CA THR A 27 -18.46 -6.07 -28.49
C THR A 27 -18.32 -5.34 -29.83
N LEU A 28 -17.38 -4.40 -29.96
CA LEU A 28 -17.13 -3.71 -31.22
C LEU A 28 -16.57 -4.65 -32.30
N ILE A 29 -15.64 -5.53 -31.92
CA ILE A 29 -15.06 -6.52 -32.85
C ILE A 29 -16.15 -7.48 -33.36
N GLU A 30 -16.99 -8.01 -32.47
CA GLU A 30 -18.12 -8.87 -32.83
C GLU A 30 -19.11 -8.15 -33.74
N PHE A 31 -19.44 -6.88 -33.45
CA PHE A 31 -20.32 -6.05 -34.27
C PHE A 31 -19.77 -5.84 -35.69
N LEU A 32 -18.47 -5.57 -35.83
CA LEU A 32 -17.82 -5.43 -37.13
C LEU A 32 -17.74 -6.76 -37.89
N SER A 33 -17.61 -7.88 -37.18
CA SER A 33 -17.48 -9.21 -37.79
C SER A 33 -18.80 -9.78 -38.32
N GLY A 34 -19.94 -9.46 -37.69
CA GLY A 34 -21.29 -9.75 -38.25
C GLY A 34 -21.79 -8.69 -39.25
N SER A 35 -20.95 -7.69 -39.47
CA SER A 35 -21.17 -6.37 -40.07
C SER A 35 -21.04 -6.14 -41.58
N GLU A 36 -21.30 -7.08 -42.51
CA GLU A 36 -20.90 -6.89 -43.94
C GLU A 36 -21.43 -5.61 -44.63
N PHE A 37 -22.57 -5.05 -44.19
CA PHE A 37 -23.17 -3.83 -44.75
C PHE A 37 -23.54 -2.81 -43.67
N THR A 38 -22.68 -2.62 -42.67
CA THR A 38 -22.99 -1.66 -41.61
C THR A 38 -22.62 -0.23 -42.03
N PRO A 39 -23.57 0.73 -41.98
CA PRO A 39 -23.32 2.12 -42.34
C PRO A 39 -22.21 2.75 -41.48
N GLU A 40 -21.37 3.58 -42.10
CA GLU A 40 -20.23 4.22 -41.44
C GLU A 40 -20.66 5.06 -40.21
N GLY A 41 -21.82 5.71 -40.26
CA GLY A 41 -22.38 6.46 -39.13
C GLY A 41 -22.67 5.59 -37.91
N LEU A 42 -23.13 4.35 -38.10
CA LEU A 42 -23.36 3.39 -37.01
C LEU A 42 -22.03 2.95 -36.38
N ILE A 43 -20.98 2.79 -37.18
CA ILE A 43 -19.64 2.45 -36.68
C ILE A 43 -19.10 3.60 -35.80
N VAL A 44 -19.27 4.86 -36.21
CA VAL A 44 -18.86 6.02 -35.41
C VAL A 44 -19.63 6.08 -34.08
N CYS A 45 -20.93 5.80 -34.09
CA CYS A 45 -21.72 5.71 -32.86
C CYS A 45 -21.22 4.61 -31.91
N GLN A 46 -20.76 3.46 -32.41
CA GLN A 46 -20.21 2.37 -31.59
C GLN A 46 -18.77 2.64 -31.12
N LYS A 47 -18.02 3.52 -31.80
CA LYS A 47 -16.69 3.98 -31.36
C LYS A 47 -16.75 4.96 -30.18
N ARG A 48 -17.86 5.68 -29.95
CA ARG A 48 -17.94 6.60 -28.81
C ARG A 48 -17.88 5.87 -27.44
N PRO A 49 -18.66 4.80 -27.19
CA PRO A 49 -18.59 4.05 -25.93
C PRO A 49 -17.22 3.42 -25.63
N ILE A 50 -16.47 3.01 -26.67
CA ILE A 50 -15.12 2.47 -26.45
C ILE A 50 -14.15 3.58 -26.04
N GLN A 51 -14.27 4.77 -26.63
CA GLN A 51 -13.46 5.93 -26.26
C GLN A 51 -13.75 6.34 -24.81
N GLU A 52 -15.02 6.42 -24.41
CA GLU A 52 -15.41 6.72 -23.03
C GLU A 52 -14.88 5.68 -22.04
N ALA A 53 -14.91 4.40 -22.43
CA ALA A 53 -14.34 3.33 -21.61
C ALA A 53 -12.82 3.42 -21.49
N VAL A 54 -12.10 3.90 -22.51
CA VAL A 54 -10.64 4.10 -22.50
C VAL A 54 -10.23 5.36 -21.73
N ASP A 55 -11.04 6.40 -21.78
CA ASP A 55 -10.79 7.65 -21.06
C ASP A 55 -10.86 7.43 -19.54
N ALA A 56 -11.80 6.58 -19.06
CA ALA A 56 -12.01 6.36 -17.63
C ALA A 56 -10.81 5.77 -16.85
N PRO A 57 -10.07 4.73 -17.33
CA PRO A 57 -8.83 4.28 -16.70
C PRO A 57 -7.79 5.38 -16.57
N ILE A 58 -7.67 6.27 -17.57
CA ILE A 58 -6.66 7.33 -17.58
C ILE A 58 -7.08 8.42 -16.60
N ASP A 59 -8.25 9.02 -16.83
CA ASP A 59 -8.81 10.08 -16.02
C ASP A 59 -10.35 9.99 -15.95
N ASN A 60 -10.84 9.41 -14.86
CA ASN A 60 -12.25 9.12 -14.65
C ASN A 60 -13.02 10.40 -14.27
N GLY A 61 -13.51 11.12 -15.27
CA GLY A 61 -14.28 12.36 -15.08
C GLY A 61 -13.95 13.45 -16.08
N ILE A 62 -12.90 13.27 -16.90
CA ILE A 62 -12.42 14.28 -17.84
C ILE A 62 -13.48 14.69 -18.88
N ARG A 63 -14.41 13.79 -19.24
CA ARG A 63 -15.48 14.03 -20.22
C ARG A 63 -16.90 14.07 -19.64
N GLY A 64 -17.05 14.25 -18.32
CA GLY A 64 -18.36 14.40 -17.69
C GLY A 64 -18.58 13.46 -16.51
N GLN A 65 -19.67 12.68 -16.53
CA GLN A 65 -20.03 11.84 -15.38
C GLN A 65 -19.02 10.69 -15.22
N PRO A 66 -18.38 10.54 -14.05
CA PRO A 66 -17.41 9.49 -13.83
C PRO A 66 -18.10 8.13 -13.84
N THR A 67 -17.36 7.11 -14.25
CA THR A 67 -17.80 5.72 -14.12
C THR A 67 -17.82 5.35 -12.64
N ARG A 68 -18.97 4.88 -12.18
CA ARG A 68 -19.23 4.53 -10.77
C ARG A 68 -19.46 3.04 -10.59
N ASP A 69 -19.24 2.62 -9.36
CA ASP A 69 -19.55 1.31 -8.83
C ASP A 69 -21.03 1.15 -8.48
N ILE A 70 -21.43 -0.07 -8.11
CA ILE A 70 -22.78 -0.44 -7.65
C ILE A 70 -23.21 0.45 -6.47
N ASN A 71 -22.26 0.81 -5.59
CA ASN A 71 -22.49 1.70 -4.45
C ASN A 71 -22.45 3.20 -4.81
N ASN A 72 -22.54 3.55 -6.09
CA ASN A 72 -22.49 4.92 -6.60
C ASN A 72 -21.19 5.69 -6.28
N ARG A 73 -20.13 4.97 -5.87
CA ARG A 73 -18.78 5.49 -5.66
C ARG A 73 -18.04 5.56 -7.02
N PRO A 74 -17.37 6.67 -7.37
CA PRO A 74 -16.53 6.71 -8.58
C PRO A 74 -15.32 5.79 -8.43
N TYR A 75 -14.98 5.08 -9.51
CA TYR A 75 -13.76 4.28 -9.57
C TYR A 75 -12.52 5.18 -9.64
N LYS A 76 -11.46 4.84 -8.91
CA LYS A 76 -10.18 5.55 -8.99
C LYS A 76 -9.44 5.27 -10.32
N SER A 77 -9.04 6.34 -11.03
CA SER A 77 -8.27 6.29 -12.28
C SER A 77 -6.75 6.31 -12.03
N PHE A 78 -5.94 6.16 -13.09
CA PHE A 78 -4.48 6.30 -13.00
C PHE A 78 -4.06 7.71 -12.55
N SER A 79 -4.69 8.75 -13.08
CA SER A 79 -4.42 10.13 -12.63
C SER A 79 -4.65 10.27 -11.13
N GLU A 80 -5.75 9.76 -10.59
CA GLU A 80 -6.05 9.81 -9.14
C GLU A 80 -5.12 8.93 -8.29
N VAL A 81 -4.60 7.83 -8.85
CA VAL A 81 -3.58 7.02 -8.15
C VAL A 81 -2.27 7.79 -8.02
N ILE A 82 -1.97 8.68 -8.96
CA ILE A 82 -0.73 9.46 -8.98
C ILE A 82 -0.86 10.74 -8.16
N GLU A 83 -1.97 11.46 -8.36
CA GLU A 83 -2.25 12.77 -7.79
C GLU A 83 -2.97 12.71 -6.43
N GLY A 84 -3.08 13.86 -5.77
CA GLY A 84 -3.78 13.97 -4.50
C GLY A 84 -2.96 13.50 -3.29
N LYS A 85 -3.58 13.62 -2.10
CA LYS A 85 -2.92 13.32 -0.80
C LYS A 85 -2.62 11.82 -0.62
N GLU A 86 -3.54 10.97 -1.08
CA GLU A 86 -3.39 9.52 -1.13
C GLU A 86 -2.69 9.05 -2.43
N GLY A 87 -2.23 9.99 -3.26
CA GLY A 87 -1.51 9.67 -4.48
C GLY A 87 -0.12 9.12 -4.20
N ARG A 88 0.38 8.30 -5.13
CA ARG A 88 1.69 7.63 -5.02
C ARG A 88 2.83 8.61 -4.78
N PHE A 89 2.81 9.80 -5.37
CA PHE A 89 3.86 10.78 -5.11
C PHE A 89 3.91 11.21 -3.64
N ARG A 90 2.77 11.56 -3.05
CA ARG A 90 2.73 12.08 -1.69
C ARG A 90 2.83 10.99 -0.64
N GLU A 91 2.17 9.86 -0.87
CA GLU A 91 2.14 8.76 0.09
C GLU A 91 3.42 7.91 0.06
N ASN A 92 3.98 7.65 -1.13
CA ASN A 92 5.09 6.70 -1.26
C ASN A 92 6.44 7.35 -1.52
N LEU A 93 6.49 8.55 -2.12
CA LEU A 93 7.77 9.18 -2.47
C LEU A 93 8.22 10.24 -1.45
N LEU A 94 7.29 11.04 -0.90
CA LEU A 94 7.65 12.07 0.09
C LEU A 94 7.80 11.56 1.52
N GLY A 95 7.04 10.55 1.90
CA GLY A 95 7.13 9.88 3.19
C GLY A 95 7.12 8.38 2.99
N LYS A 96 7.87 7.62 3.78
CA LYS A 96 7.81 6.16 3.78
C LYS A 96 7.73 5.67 5.21
N ARG A 97 7.12 4.49 5.37
CA ARG A 97 7.33 3.72 6.60
C ARG A 97 8.80 3.30 6.60
N VAL A 98 9.47 3.59 7.71
CA VAL A 98 10.88 3.27 7.93
C VAL A 98 10.95 2.13 8.95
N ASP A 99 12.04 1.38 8.97
CA ASP A 99 12.30 0.43 10.06
C ASP A 99 13.05 1.14 11.20
N TYR A 100 13.21 0.47 12.35
CA TYR A 100 13.93 0.99 13.52
C TYR A 100 13.40 2.34 14.04
N PHE A 101 12.08 2.50 14.04
CA PHE A 101 11.40 3.64 14.65
C PHE A 101 10.38 3.17 15.67
N GLY A 102 9.98 4.07 16.57
CA GLY A 102 8.88 3.81 17.48
C GLY A 102 8.20 5.12 17.90
N ARG A 103 7.05 5.01 18.55
CA ARG A 103 6.28 6.13 19.07
C ARG A 103 5.83 5.82 20.48
N PHE A 104 5.90 6.82 21.35
CA PHE A 104 5.48 6.70 22.74
C PHE A 104 4.95 8.05 23.26
N VAL A 105 4.24 8.02 24.39
CA VAL A 105 3.75 9.24 25.06
C VAL A 105 4.91 9.95 25.74
N ILE A 106 5.00 11.27 25.57
CA ILE A 106 6.05 12.10 26.17
C ILE A 106 5.59 12.56 27.56
N VAL A 107 6.48 12.41 28.55
CA VAL A 107 6.28 12.85 29.94
C VAL A 107 7.45 13.73 30.37
N VAL A 108 7.20 14.71 31.23
CA VAL A 108 8.23 15.66 31.72
C VAL A 108 9.24 14.93 32.62
N GLY A 109 10.53 15.03 32.27
CA GLY A 109 11.65 14.48 33.05
C GLY A 109 12.57 15.60 33.57
N PRO A 110 12.28 16.21 34.74
CA PRO A 110 12.99 17.41 35.20
C PRO A 110 14.45 17.16 35.62
N SER A 111 14.84 15.91 35.85
CA SER A 111 16.22 15.52 36.21
C SER A 111 17.13 15.29 35.00
N LEU A 112 16.61 15.33 33.78
CA LEU A 112 17.37 15.08 32.56
C LEU A 112 18.07 16.34 32.07
N SER A 113 19.30 16.19 31.61
CA SER A 113 20.02 17.27 30.93
C SER A 113 19.47 17.53 29.52
N LEU A 114 19.75 18.70 28.94
CA LEU A 114 19.25 19.10 27.62
C LEU A 114 19.55 18.10 26.48
N HIS A 115 20.67 17.37 26.59
CA HIS A 115 21.11 16.38 25.59
C HIS A 115 20.61 14.96 25.87
N GLN A 116 19.78 14.76 26.89
CA GLN A 116 19.31 13.45 27.33
C GLN A 116 17.81 13.29 27.10
N CYS A 117 17.39 12.06 26.81
CA CYS A 117 15.98 11.67 26.85
C CYS A 117 15.83 10.31 27.54
N GLY A 118 14.71 10.12 28.23
CA GLY A 118 14.34 8.83 28.80
C GLY A 118 13.65 7.97 27.75
N LEU A 119 14.18 6.77 27.48
CA LEU A 119 13.56 5.78 26.60
C LEU A 119 13.02 4.60 27.42
N PRO A 120 11.76 4.18 27.22
CA PRO A 120 11.24 2.96 27.83
C PRO A 120 12.09 1.75 27.46
N ARG A 121 12.34 0.89 28.45
CA ARG A 121 13.18 -0.30 28.31
C ARG A 121 12.72 -1.23 27.19
N GLU A 122 11.42 -1.45 27.08
CA GLU A 122 10.80 -2.28 26.05
C GLU A 122 11.02 -1.70 24.65
N MET A 123 10.91 -0.38 24.51
CA MET A 123 11.12 0.31 23.24
C MET A 123 12.58 0.23 22.81
N SER A 124 13.51 0.42 23.74
CA SER A 124 14.95 0.35 23.49
C SER A 124 15.39 -1.04 23.01
N ILE A 125 14.81 -2.12 23.55
CA ILE A 125 15.11 -3.48 23.07
C ILE A 125 14.76 -3.65 21.58
N GLU A 126 13.60 -3.16 21.15
CA GLU A 126 13.17 -3.30 19.75
C GLU A 126 13.99 -2.41 18.80
N LEU A 127 14.24 -1.15 19.19
CA LEU A 127 15.04 -0.22 18.39
C LEU A 127 16.48 -0.72 18.20
N PHE A 128 17.08 -1.28 19.24
CA PHE A 128 18.49 -1.69 19.25
C PHE A 128 18.68 -3.21 19.11
N GLN A 129 17.64 -3.95 18.69
CA GLN A 129 17.64 -5.42 18.68
C GLN A 129 18.87 -6.01 17.96
N ALA A 130 19.25 -5.44 16.81
CA ALA A 130 20.41 -5.89 16.05
C ALA A 130 21.73 -5.73 16.82
N PHE A 131 21.89 -4.62 17.55
CA PHE A 131 23.08 -4.34 18.37
C PHE A 131 23.13 -5.23 19.61
N VAL A 132 21.99 -5.43 20.26
CA VAL A 132 21.86 -6.34 21.41
C VAL A 132 22.24 -7.76 21.00
N ILE A 133 21.71 -8.26 19.88
CA ILE A 133 22.06 -9.61 19.38
C ILE A 133 23.56 -9.71 19.08
N ARG A 134 24.15 -8.70 18.43
CA ARG A 134 25.59 -8.67 18.15
C ARG A 134 26.42 -8.73 19.44
N ASN A 135 26.04 -7.97 20.47
CA ASN A 135 26.74 -7.97 21.75
C ASN A 135 26.58 -9.30 22.50
N LEU A 136 25.40 -9.90 22.50
CA LEU A 136 25.16 -11.20 23.14
C LEU A 136 26.04 -12.31 22.55
N ILE A 137 26.18 -12.33 21.22
CA ILE A 137 27.06 -13.28 20.53
C ILE A 137 28.53 -12.95 20.79
N GLY A 138 28.92 -11.67 20.70
CA GLY A 138 30.30 -11.23 20.91
C GLY A 138 30.83 -11.48 22.32
N ARG A 139 29.96 -11.43 23.34
CA ARG A 139 30.30 -11.77 24.74
C ARG A 139 30.14 -13.26 25.06
N HIS A 140 29.86 -14.11 24.07
CA HIS A 140 29.59 -15.54 24.24
C HIS A 140 28.40 -15.87 25.16
N LEU A 141 27.50 -14.92 25.40
CA LEU A 141 26.28 -15.11 26.18
C LEU A 141 25.21 -15.87 25.37
N ALA A 142 25.20 -15.68 24.05
CA ALA A 142 24.37 -16.43 23.13
C ALA A 142 25.22 -17.19 22.11
N ARG A 143 24.90 -18.47 21.90
CA ARG A 143 25.62 -19.33 20.94
C ARG A 143 25.38 -18.93 19.47
N ASN A 144 24.20 -18.44 19.14
CA ASN A 144 23.81 -18.09 17.77
C ASN A 144 22.66 -17.05 17.76
N LEU A 145 22.33 -16.56 16.56
CA LEU A 145 21.26 -15.57 16.34
C LEU A 145 19.90 -16.02 16.91
N ARG A 146 19.54 -17.30 16.75
CA ARG A 146 18.25 -17.83 17.20
C ARG A 146 18.18 -17.83 18.73
N ALA A 147 19.24 -18.30 19.39
CA ALA A 147 19.34 -18.28 20.84
C ALA A 147 19.24 -16.84 21.38
N ALA A 148 19.97 -15.88 20.78
CA ALA A 148 19.88 -14.48 21.16
C ALA A 148 18.45 -13.91 21.01
N LYS A 149 17.76 -14.22 19.91
CA LYS A 149 16.36 -13.81 19.71
C LYS A 149 15.42 -14.41 20.76
N ILE A 150 15.60 -15.68 21.12
CA ILE A 150 14.80 -16.34 22.16
C ILE A 150 15.06 -15.71 23.53
N MET A 151 16.32 -15.42 23.87
CA MET A 151 16.66 -14.72 25.11
C MET A 151 15.95 -13.35 25.16
N ILE A 152 15.98 -12.59 24.05
CA ILE A 152 15.30 -11.28 23.94
C ILE A 152 13.79 -11.41 24.14
N GLN A 153 13.15 -12.38 23.49
CA GLN A 153 11.72 -12.63 23.66
C GLN A 153 11.35 -13.02 25.11
N LYS A 154 12.23 -13.76 25.79
CA LYS A 154 12.07 -14.14 27.20
C LYS A 154 12.39 -13.02 28.20
N LYS A 155 12.92 -11.88 27.73
CA LYS A 155 13.33 -10.74 28.57
C LYS A 155 14.27 -11.16 29.71
N GLU A 156 15.23 -12.04 29.42
CA GLU A 156 16.23 -12.47 30.39
C GLU A 156 17.00 -11.27 31.00
N PRO A 157 17.37 -11.32 32.29
CA PRO A 157 17.93 -10.17 32.99
C PRO A 157 19.24 -9.66 32.38
N VAL A 158 20.03 -10.56 31.79
CA VAL A 158 21.31 -10.28 31.12
C VAL A 158 21.14 -9.29 29.95
N ILE A 159 19.96 -9.22 29.34
CA ILE A 159 19.70 -8.28 28.23
C ILE A 159 19.74 -6.84 28.71
N TRP A 160 19.29 -6.58 29.93
CA TRP A 160 19.30 -5.22 30.49
C TRP A 160 20.71 -4.72 30.75
N GLU A 161 21.62 -5.62 31.14
CA GLU A 161 23.04 -5.29 31.31
C GLU A 161 23.76 -5.08 29.97
N VAL A 162 23.30 -5.73 28.90
CA VAL A 162 23.87 -5.57 27.55
C VAL A 162 23.33 -4.32 26.85
N LEU A 163 22.14 -3.87 27.22
CA LEU A 163 21.50 -2.67 26.68
C LEU A 163 22.04 -1.37 27.31
N GLN A 164 22.56 -1.46 28.54
CA GLN A 164 23.15 -0.36 29.29
C GLN A 164 24.59 -0.07 28.86
#